data_AF-A0A292QVA6-F1
#
_entry.id   AF-A0A292QVA6-F1
#
_cell.length_a   1.000
_cell.length_b   1.000
_cell.length_c   1.000
_cell.angle_alpha   90.00
_cell.angle_beta   90.00
_cell.angle_gamma   90.00
#
_symmetry.space_group_name_H-M   'P 1'
#
loop_
_entity.id
_entity.type
_entity.pdbx_description
1 polymer ?
#
loop_
_entity_poly.entity_id
_entity_poly.type
_entity_poly.pdbx_seq_one_letter_code
_entity_poly.pdbx_strand_id
1 'polypeptide(L)'
;MLPIDLVQKKERTLEQYIKELAQRTLDDTDAKKFAYKLQDLYTQDFRHSYSKFFPIITDLGKDRISSLEYLSYNLETLKKIVEQDFLNGEKIFKGLDEPLSKLSDHLSLEIARYSYYSEKEARTKDLESNLLKAQDNVKNLEKELKHTREELDKATEELNLATDKIKSVQGELITVLSIFAAIVMTFSGSLNVLGNVLNGTANLPLPKLIFLLLLCGFILINFIFAMMYFIAKITGRNIYARCETLDCTCIDNIKPKCCGIVRVFKRLPYIFWLNALIFLAILVDICLYLAIKLNN
;
A
#
# COMPACT_ATOMS: atom_id res chain seq x y z
N MET A 1 -64.13 -52.32 -0.75
CA MET A 1 -63.25 -51.28 -0.17
C MET A 1 -62.47 -51.91 0.96
N LEU A 2 -61.13 -51.90 0.89
CA LEU A 2 -60.26 -52.48 1.92
C LEU A 2 -60.42 -51.75 3.27
N PRO A 3 -60.38 -52.45 4.42
CA PRO A 3 -60.33 -51.82 5.74
C PRO A 3 -59.12 -50.89 5.86
N ILE A 4 -59.28 -49.74 6.52
CA ILE A 4 -58.23 -48.72 6.69
C ILE A 4 -56.95 -49.31 7.30
N ASP A 5 -57.08 -50.16 8.33
CA ASP A 5 -55.94 -50.81 8.99
C ASP A 5 -55.15 -51.72 8.04
N LEU A 6 -55.84 -52.40 7.12
CA LEU A 6 -55.21 -53.28 6.14
C LEU A 6 -54.49 -52.47 5.05
N VAL A 7 -55.05 -51.33 4.63
CA VAL A 7 -54.39 -50.39 3.71
C VAL A 7 -53.10 -49.87 4.35
N GLN A 8 -53.14 -49.40 5.60
CA GLN A 8 -51.96 -48.92 6.31
C GLN A 8 -50.89 -50.02 6.48
N LYS A 9 -51.31 -51.26 6.75
CA LYS A 9 -50.38 -52.40 6.83
C LYS A 9 -49.69 -52.64 5.48
N LYS A 10 -50.44 -52.69 4.39
CA LYS A 10 -49.89 -52.86 3.03
C LYS A 10 -48.98 -51.69 2.64
N GLU A 11 -49.31 -50.46 3.03
CA GLU A 11 -48.43 -49.30 2.84
C GLU A 11 -47.09 -49.49 3.55
N ARG A 12 -47.09 -49.83 4.85
CA ARG A 12 -45.83 -50.07 5.60
C ARG A 12 -44.99 -51.19 4.98
N THR A 13 -45.63 -52.26 4.51
CA THR A 13 -44.94 -53.34 3.79
C THR A 13 -44.30 -52.83 2.50
N LEU A 14 -45.01 -51.99 1.74
CA LEU A 14 -44.45 -51.37 0.54
C LEU A 14 -43.23 -50.50 0.87
N GLU A 15 -43.29 -49.71 1.93
CA GLU A 15 -42.17 -48.88 2.38
C GLU A 15 -40.94 -49.72 2.72
N GLN A 16 -41.13 -50.87 3.37
CA GLN A 16 -40.04 -51.82 3.65
C GLN A 16 -39.44 -52.38 2.35
N TYR A 17 -40.28 -52.78 1.39
CA TYR A 17 -39.80 -53.28 0.10
C TYR A 17 -39.02 -52.22 -0.68
N ILE A 18 -39.47 -50.96 -0.68
CA ILE A 18 -38.73 -49.85 -1.31
C ILE A 18 -37.34 -49.70 -0.67
N LYS A 19 -37.26 -49.76 0.67
CA LYS A 19 -35.97 -49.69 1.36
C LYS A 19 -35.07 -50.88 1.06
N GLU A 20 -35.60 -52.10 0.98
CA GLU A 20 -34.83 -53.29 0.57
C GLU A 20 -34.32 -53.16 -0.88
N LEU A 21 -35.16 -52.69 -1.81
CA LEU A 21 -34.79 -52.42 -3.20
C LEU A 21 -33.70 -51.33 -3.33
N ALA A 22 -33.50 -50.50 -2.32
CA ALA A 22 -32.50 -49.45 -2.31
C ALA A 22 -31.14 -49.87 -1.69
N GLN A 23 -30.99 -51.12 -1.24
CA GLN A 23 -29.78 -51.57 -0.53
C GLN A 23 -28.66 -52.06 -1.46
N ARG A 24 -29.03 -52.76 -2.55
CA ARG A 24 -28.10 -53.37 -3.51
C ARG A 24 -28.81 -53.63 -4.83
N THR A 25 -28.05 -53.86 -5.90
CA THR A 25 -28.60 -54.37 -7.15
C THR A 25 -29.13 -55.80 -6.98
N LEU A 26 -30.29 -56.07 -7.58
CA LEU A 26 -30.88 -57.40 -7.65
C LEU A 26 -30.37 -58.14 -8.89
N ASP A 27 -30.14 -59.44 -8.74
CA ASP A 27 -30.05 -60.35 -9.87
C ASP A 27 -31.45 -60.79 -10.33
N ASP A 28 -31.53 -61.48 -11.46
CA ASP A 28 -32.81 -61.92 -12.03
C ASP A 28 -33.61 -62.83 -11.09
N THR A 29 -32.93 -63.62 -10.25
CA THR A 29 -33.57 -64.55 -9.31
C THR A 29 -34.21 -63.80 -8.16
N ASP A 30 -33.49 -62.86 -7.56
CA ASP A 30 -33.98 -62.03 -6.48
C ASP A 30 -35.03 -61.03 -6.97
N ALA A 31 -34.87 -60.50 -8.19
CA ALA A 31 -35.88 -59.66 -8.82
C ALA A 31 -37.18 -60.43 -9.06
N LYS A 32 -37.13 -61.69 -9.51
CA LYS A 32 -38.33 -62.56 -9.58
C LYS A 32 -38.97 -62.77 -8.21
N LYS A 33 -38.18 -63.02 -7.14
CA LYS A 33 -38.73 -63.12 -5.77
C LYS A 33 -39.43 -61.83 -5.34
N PHE A 34 -38.86 -60.67 -5.66
CA PHE A 34 -39.47 -59.37 -5.38
C PHE A 34 -40.75 -59.14 -6.19
N ALA A 35 -40.79 -59.56 -7.45
CA ALA A 35 -41.99 -59.50 -8.27
C ALA A 35 -43.13 -60.31 -7.63
N TYR A 36 -42.87 -61.51 -7.09
CA TYR A 36 -43.87 -62.27 -6.33
C TYR A 36 -44.32 -61.53 -5.05
N LYS A 37 -43.40 -60.95 -4.28
CA LYS A 37 -43.74 -60.15 -3.08
C LYS A 37 -44.67 -58.98 -3.44
N LEU A 38 -44.37 -58.28 -4.54
CA LEU A 38 -45.17 -57.16 -5.02
C LEU A 38 -46.52 -57.61 -5.57
N GLN A 39 -46.57 -58.72 -6.30
CA GLN A 39 -47.82 -59.30 -6.79
C GLN A 39 -48.78 -59.63 -5.64
N ASP A 40 -48.28 -60.29 -4.59
CA ASP A 40 -49.07 -60.60 -3.39
C ASP A 40 -49.56 -59.32 -2.69
N LEU A 41 -48.68 -58.31 -2.61
CA LEU A 41 -49.01 -57.02 -2.01
C LEU A 41 -50.14 -56.30 -2.75
N TYR A 42 -50.13 -56.29 -4.08
CA TYR A 42 -51.09 -55.59 -4.93
C TYR A 42 -52.43 -56.32 -5.13
N THR A 43 -52.64 -57.45 -4.44
CA THR A 43 -53.95 -58.13 -4.39
C THR A 43 -55.06 -57.23 -3.82
N GLN A 44 -56.32 -57.53 -4.17
CA GLN A 44 -57.53 -56.86 -3.66
C GLN A 44 -57.62 -55.36 -4.01
N ASP A 45 -57.13 -54.96 -5.18
CA ASP A 45 -57.14 -53.58 -5.67
C ASP A 45 -56.46 -52.57 -4.70
N PHE A 46 -55.38 -53.00 -4.04
CA PHE A 46 -54.59 -52.11 -3.20
C PHE A 46 -53.96 -51.00 -4.05
N ARG A 47 -54.21 -49.75 -3.64
CA ARG A 47 -53.62 -48.55 -4.24
C ARG A 47 -52.67 -47.89 -3.25
N HIS A 48 -51.40 -47.80 -3.61
CA HIS A 48 -50.40 -47.11 -2.80
C HIS A 48 -50.59 -45.58 -2.83
N SER A 49 -50.20 -44.91 -1.75
CA SER A 49 -50.24 -43.45 -1.63
C SER A 49 -48.93 -42.79 -2.07
N TYR A 50 -49.00 -41.96 -3.11
CA TYR A 50 -47.82 -41.27 -3.67
C TYR A 50 -47.16 -40.32 -2.67
N SER A 51 -47.96 -39.72 -1.78
CA SER A 51 -47.48 -38.77 -0.76
C SER A 51 -46.46 -39.37 0.23
N LYS A 52 -46.38 -40.71 0.31
CA LYS A 52 -45.46 -41.42 1.20
C LYS A 52 -44.05 -41.58 0.64
N PHE A 53 -43.87 -41.41 -0.67
CA PHE A 53 -42.59 -41.70 -1.31
C PHE A 53 -41.55 -40.61 -1.10
N PHE A 54 -41.96 -39.34 -1.09
CA PHE A 54 -41.00 -38.23 -0.93
C PHE A 54 -40.17 -38.33 0.36
N PRO A 55 -40.75 -38.57 1.55
CA PRO A 55 -39.96 -38.80 2.77
C PRO A 55 -38.97 -39.97 2.64
N ILE A 56 -39.39 -41.08 2.04
CA ILE A 56 -38.55 -42.28 1.88
C ILE A 56 -37.37 -42.00 0.96
N ILE A 57 -37.61 -41.37 -0.19
CA ILE A 57 -36.56 -40.98 -1.14
C ILE A 57 -35.59 -39.97 -0.49
N THR A 58 -36.12 -39.03 0.29
CA THR A 58 -35.31 -38.04 1.00
C THR A 58 -34.39 -38.71 2.02
N ASP A 59 -34.89 -39.67 2.79
CA ASP A 59 -34.09 -40.40 3.77
C ASP A 59 -33.01 -41.26 3.08
N LEU A 60 -33.38 -42.01 2.03
CA LEU A 60 -32.43 -42.82 1.25
C LEU A 60 -31.33 -41.98 0.60
N GLY A 61 -31.71 -40.84 0.03
CA GLY A 61 -30.77 -39.94 -0.65
C GLY A 61 -29.82 -39.22 0.30
N LYS A 62 -30.22 -38.99 1.56
CA LYS A 62 -29.35 -38.42 2.60
C LYS A 62 -28.30 -39.41 3.08
N ASP A 63 -28.69 -40.68 3.22
CA ASP A 63 -27.80 -41.73 3.68
C ASP A 63 -26.73 -42.03 2.63
N ARG A 64 -27.14 -42.41 1.41
CA ARG A 64 -26.24 -42.80 0.31
C ARG A 64 -26.88 -42.51 -1.05
N ILE A 65 -26.20 -41.72 -1.89
CA ILE A 65 -26.63 -41.46 -3.28
C ILE A 65 -26.83 -42.78 -4.04
N SER A 66 -25.96 -43.77 -3.82
CA SER A 66 -26.04 -45.10 -4.45
C SER A 66 -27.34 -45.84 -4.12
N SER A 67 -28.01 -45.53 -3.01
CA SER A 67 -29.30 -46.14 -2.67
C SER A 67 -30.41 -45.78 -3.65
N LEU A 68 -30.42 -44.54 -4.17
CA LEU A 68 -31.38 -44.12 -5.19
C LEU A 68 -31.06 -44.73 -6.56
N GLU A 69 -29.77 -44.93 -6.86
CA GLU A 69 -29.33 -45.63 -8.07
C GLU A 69 -29.72 -47.10 -8.06
N TYR A 70 -29.51 -47.80 -6.93
CA TYR A 70 -29.96 -49.18 -6.75
C TYR A 70 -31.47 -49.31 -6.88
N LEU A 71 -32.23 -48.40 -6.24
CA LEU A 71 -33.68 -48.40 -6.34
C LEU A 71 -34.15 -48.22 -7.79
N SER A 72 -33.59 -47.24 -8.50
CA SER A 72 -33.92 -46.98 -9.92
C SER A 72 -33.61 -48.18 -10.80
N TYR A 73 -32.41 -48.76 -10.64
CA TYR A 73 -31.99 -49.95 -11.37
C TYR A 73 -32.92 -51.13 -11.11
N ASN A 74 -33.24 -51.40 -9.84
CA ASN A 74 -34.07 -52.54 -9.47
C ASN A 74 -35.53 -52.40 -9.91
N LEU A 75 -36.10 -51.19 -9.88
CA LEU A 75 -37.44 -50.93 -10.42
C LEU A 75 -37.51 -51.22 -11.94
N GLU A 76 -36.46 -50.82 -12.67
CA GLU A 76 -36.36 -51.10 -14.10
C GLU A 76 -36.19 -52.61 -14.37
N THR A 77 -35.38 -53.31 -13.59
CA THR A 77 -35.23 -54.77 -13.67
C THR A 77 -36.55 -55.49 -13.38
N LEU A 78 -37.31 -55.05 -12.38
CA LEU A 78 -38.63 -55.61 -12.07
C LEU A 78 -39.62 -55.40 -13.22
N LYS A 79 -39.65 -54.20 -13.82
CA LYS A 79 -40.50 -53.92 -14.99
C LYS A 79 -40.15 -54.84 -16.15
N LYS A 80 -38.87 -54.98 -16.47
CA LYS A 80 -38.40 -55.86 -17.56
C LYS A 80 -38.84 -57.32 -17.37
N ILE A 81 -38.74 -57.85 -16.16
CA ILE A 81 -39.15 -59.22 -15.86
C ILE A 81 -40.67 -59.41 -16.03
N VAL A 82 -41.47 -58.45 -15.56
CA VAL A 82 -42.94 -58.50 -15.69
C VAL A 82 -43.37 -58.34 -17.16
N GLU A 83 -42.71 -57.47 -17.91
CA GLU A 83 -42.95 -57.28 -19.35
C GLU A 83 -42.58 -58.55 -20.15
N GLN A 84 -41.43 -59.19 -19.84
CA GLN A 84 -41.01 -60.43 -20.49
C GLN A 84 -41.96 -61.60 -20.20
N ASP A 85 -42.43 -61.75 -18.96
CA ASP A 85 -43.44 -62.76 -18.58
C ASP A 85 -44.73 -62.62 -19.41
N PHE A 86 -45.17 -61.37 -19.64
CA PHE A 86 -46.33 -61.08 -20.48
C PHE A 86 -46.08 -61.43 -21.95
N LEU A 87 -44.93 -61.04 -22.51
CA LEU A 87 -44.57 -61.30 -23.91
C LEU A 87 -44.38 -62.80 -24.20
N ASN A 88 -43.83 -63.55 -23.25
CA ASN A 88 -43.61 -65.00 -23.38
C ASN A 88 -44.89 -65.83 -23.19
N GLY A 89 -45.99 -65.20 -22.74
CA GLY A 89 -47.28 -65.86 -22.53
C GLY A 89 -47.37 -66.73 -21.26
N GLU A 90 -46.36 -66.67 -20.39
CA GLU A 90 -46.31 -67.38 -19.10
C GLU A 90 -47.38 -66.87 -18.12
N LYS A 91 -47.65 -65.55 -18.13
CA LYS A 91 -48.68 -64.85 -17.33
C LYS A 91 -48.56 -65.10 -15.81
N ILE A 92 -47.35 -65.33 -15.32
CA ILE A 92 -47.06 -65.55 -13.89
C ILE A 92 -47.40 -64.29 -13.09
N PHE A 93 -47.04 -63.11 -13.58
CA PHE A 93 -47.19 -61.82 -12.87
C PHE A 93 -48.46 -61.05 -13.26
N LYS A 94 -49.53 -61.75 -13.65
CA LYS A 94 -50.79 -61.13 -14.08
C LYS A 94 -51.32 -60.14 -13.03
N GLY A 95 -51.60 -58.91 -13.45
CA GLY A 95 -52.17 -57.84 -12.61
C GLY A 95 -51.14 -57.01 -11.84
N LEU A 96 -49.84 -57.32 -11.95
CA LEU A 96 -48.76 -56.53 -11.36
C LEU A 96 -48.27 -55.40 -12.28
N ASP A 97 -48.49 -55.50 -13.59
CA ASP A 97 -47.99 -54.59 -14.61
C ASP A 97 -48.38 -53.13 -14.35
N GLU A 98 -49.67 -52.84 -14.19
CA GLU A 98 -50.15 -51.47 -13.98
C GLU A 98 -49.73 -50.91 -12.60
N PRO A 99 -49.89 -51.62 -11.47
CA PRO A 99 -49.43 -51.13 -10.17
C PRO A 99 -47.90 -50.91 -10.09
N LEU A 100 -47.10 -51.79 -10.71
CA LEU A 100 -45.65 -51.66 -10.75
C LEU A 100 -45.22 -50.49 -11.63
N SER A 101 -45.85 -50.30 -12.78
CA SER A 101 -45.59 -49.16 -13.65
C SER A 101 -45.87 -47.83 -12.93
N LYS A 102 -47.01 -47.72 -12.23
CA LYS A 102 -47.32 -46.54 -11.40
C LYS A 102 -46.31 -46.35 -10.27
N LEU A 103 -45.95 -47.42 -9.55
CA LEU A 103 -44.96 -47.34 -8.46
C LEU A 103 -43.61 -46.83 -8.98
N SER A 104 -43.15 -47.39 -10.10
CA SER A 104 -41.89 -47.01 -10.74
C SER A 104 -41.91 -45.56 -11.20
N ASP A 105 -43.00 -45.11 -11.84
CA ASP A 105 -43.16 -43.72 -12.30
C ASP A 105 -43.11 -42.73 -11.12
N HIS A 106 -43.90 -42.97 -10.07
CA HIS A 106 -43.94 -42.09 -8.90
C HIS A 106 -42.61 -42.05 -8.15
N LEU A 107 -41.95 -43.20 -7.95
CA LEU A 107 -40.63 -43.22 -7.32
C LEU A 107 -39.59 -42.51 -8.17
N SER A 108 -39.62 -42.69 -9.49
CA SER A 108 -38.70 -42.00 -10.41
C SER A 108 -38.90 -40.48 -10.39
N LEU A 109 -40.14 -40.02 -10.32
CA LEU A 109 -40.47 -38.59 -10.16
C LEU A 109 -39.94 -38.03 -8.85
N GLU A 110 -40.11 -38.73 -7.72
CA GLU A 110 -39.61 -38.27 -6.44
C GLU A 110 -38.08 -38.34 -6.35
N ILE A 111 -37.43 -39.32 -6.98
CA ILE A 111 -35.96 -39.37 -7.15
C ILE A 111 -35.47 -38.15 -7.93
N ALA A 112 -36.09 -37.84 -9.07
CA ALA A 112 -35.72 -36.67 -9.87
C ALA A 112 -35.91 -35.36 -9.09
N ARG A 113 -37.02 -35.24 -8.34
CA ARG A 113 -37.30 -34.09 -7.47
C ARG A 113 -36.24 -33.96 -6.37
N TYR A 114 -35.88 -35.06 -5.71
CA TYR A 114 -34.83 -35.05 -4.68
C TYR A 114 -33.49 -34.59 -5.25
N SER A 115 -33.07 -35.14 -6.39
CA SER A 115 -31.83 -34.76 -7.05
C SER A 115 -31.78 -33.26 -7.37
N TYR A 116 -32.89 -32.70 -7.88
CA TYR A 116 -32.99 -31.26 -8.14
C TYR A 116 -32.80 -30.42 -6.88
N TYR A 117 -33.48 -30.77 -5.78
CA TYR A 117 -33.35 -30.03 -4.52
C TYR A 117 -31.97 -30.19 -3.89
N SER A 118 -31.39 -31.39 -3.93
CA SER A 118 -30.05 -31.65 -3.40
C SER A 118 -28.98 -30.84 -4.15
N GLU A 119 -29.06 -30.74 -5.48
CA GLU A 119 -28.13 -29.92 -6.26
C GLU A 119 -28.27 -28.43 -5.90
N LYS A 120 -29.51 -27.94 -5.74
CA LYS A 120 -29.79 -26.57 -5.34
C LYS A 120 -29.28 -26.25 -3.94
N GLU A 121 -29.45 -27.17 -2.99
CA GLU A 121 -28.92 -27.02 -1.63
C GLU A 121 -27.39 -26.97 -1.64
N ALA A 122 -26.73 -27.87 -2.37
CA ALA A 122 -25.28 -27.88 -2.52
C ALA A 122 -24.75 -26.57 -3.11
N ARG A 123 -25.40 -26.06 -4.17
CA ARG A 123 -25.06 -24.77 -4.78
C ARG A 123 -25.27 -23.59 -3.84
N THR A 124 -26.31 -23.64 -3.00
CA THR A 124 -26.60 -22.58 -2.03
C THR A 124 -25.53 -22.55 -0.93
N LYS A 125 -25.10 -23.71 -0.43
CA LYS A 125 -23.99 -23.81 0.54
C LYS A 125 -22.66 -23.33 -0.03
N ASP A 126 -22.36 -23.66 -1.29
CA ASP A 126 -21.17 -23.17 -1.97
C ASP A 126 -21.21 -21.63 -2.14
N LEU A 127 -22.37 -21.10 -2.53
CA LEU A 127 -22.56 -19.65 -2.66
C LEU A 127 -22.39 -18.92 -1.31
N GLU A 128 -22.92 -19.48 -0.22
CA GLU A 128 -22.77 -18.93 1.13
C GLU A 128 -21.30 -18.91 1.56
N SER A 129 -20.56 -20.01 1.33
CA SER A 129 -19.12 -20.09 1.59
C SER A 129 -18.32 -19.05 0.80
N ASN A 130 -18.65 -18.88 -0.48
CA ASN A 130 -18.00 -17.88 -1.34
C ASN A 130 -18.33 -16.45 -0.92
N LEU A 131 -19.56 -16.19 -0.44
CA LEU A 131 -19.96 -14.90 0.10
C LEU A 131 -19.18 -14.54 1.36
N LEU A 132 -19.00 -15.50 2.29
CA LEU A 132 -18.18 -15.30 3.48
C LEU A 132 -16.72 -14.96 3.13
N LYS A 133 -16.13 -15.70 2.17
CA LYS A 133 -14.76 -15.39 1.68
C LYS A 133 -14.69 -14.01 1.04
N ALA A 134 -15.68 -13.63 0.23
CA ALA A 134 -15.72 -12.31 -0.38
C ALA A 134 -15.81 -11.20 0.68
N GLN A 135 -16.59 -11.41 1.73
CA GLN A 135 -16.70 -10.48 2.86
C GLN A 135 -15.37 -10.32 3.61
N ASP A 136 -14.66 -11.42 3.87
CA ASP A 136 -13.33 -11.37 4.48
C ASP A 136 -12.31 -10.64 3.60
N ASN A 137 -12.36 -10.86 2.27
CA ASN A 137 -11.50 -10.14 1.32
C ASN A 137 -11.78 -8.63 1.34
N VAL A 138 -13.05 -8.22 1.36
CA VAL A 138 -13.43 -6.80 1.47
C VAL A 138 -12.87 -6.19 2.75
N LYS A 139 -13.00 -6.88 3.89
CA LYS A 139 -12.47 -6.41 5.17
C LYS A 139 -10.95 -6.26 5.17
N ASN A 140 -10.23 -7.15 4.48
CA ASN A 140 -8.78 -7.04 4.34
C ASN A 140 -8.39 -5.87 3.43
N LEU A 141 -9.08 -5.69 2.30
CA LEU A 141 -8.88 -4.55 1.41
C LEU A 141 -9.13 -3.20 2.11
N GLU A 142 -10.15 -3.12 2.98
CA GLU A 142 -10.42 -1.91 3.77
C GLU A 142 -9.25 -1.57 4.71
N LYS A 143 -8.61 -2.58 5.32
CA LYS A 143 -7.42 -2.37 6.16
C LYS A 143 -6.22 -1.91 5.36
N GLU A 144 -5.95 -2.53 4.21
CA GLU A 144 -4.86 -2.13 3.32
C GLU A 144 -5.07 -0.70 2.82
N LEU A 145 -6.28 -0.36 2.40
CA LEU A 145 -6.62 0.99 1.95
C LEU A 145 -6.39 2.03 3.05
N LYS A 146 -6.74 1.71 4.30
CA LYS A 146 -6.45 2.58 5.44
C LYS A 146 -4.95 2.77 5.64
N HIS A 147 -4.16 1.69 5.60
CA HIS A 147 -2.71 1.77 5.73
C HIS A 147 -2.07 2.62 4.62
N THR A 148 -2.47 2.38 3.36
CA THR A 148 -1.98 3.17 2.22
C THR A 148 -2.32 4.65 2.33
N ARG A 149 -3.50 5.01 2.88
CA ARG A 149 -3.83 6.41 3.16
C ARG A 149 -2.91 7.02 4.21
N GLU A 150 -2.64 6.31 5.31
CA GLU A 150 -1.73 6.78 6.35
C GLU A 150 -0.29 6.96 5.82
N GLU A 151 0.17 6.08 4.94
CA GLU A 151 1.46 6.22 4.27
C GLU A 151 1.49 7.40 3.29
N LEU A 152 0.41 7.62 2.55
CA LEU A 152 0.28 8.75 1.62
C LEU A 152 0.29 10.09 2.36
N ASP A 153 -0.39 10.17 3.50
CA ASP A 153 -0.41 11.38 4.34
C ASP A 153 1.01 11.69 4.87
N LYS A 154 1.74 10.68 5.34
CA LYS A 154 3.14 10.83 5.77
C LYS A 154 4.05 11.28 4.63
N ALA A 155 3.95 10.64 3.46
CA ALA A 155 4.75 11.01 2.29
C ALA A 155 4.45 12.44 1.84
N THR A 156 3.20 12.88 1.95
CA THR A 156 2.79 14.27 1.65
C THR A 156 3.38 15.26 2.64
N GLU A 157 3.39 14.93 3.93
CA GLU A 157 4.03 15.76 4.97
C GLU A 157 5.54 15.89 4.76
N GLU A 158 6.23 14.77 4.50
CA GLU A 158 7.67 14.76 4.20
C GLU A 158 7.99 15.60 2.95
N LEU A 159 7.15 15.52 1.91
CA LEU A 159 7.32 16.29 0.68
C LEU A 159 7.14 17.79 0.92
N ASN A 160 6.17 18.19 1.76
CA ASN A 160 5.99 19.59 2.14
C ASN A 160 7.20 20.11 2.92
N LEU A 161 7.71 19.35 3.89
CA LEU A 161 8.91 19.71 4.65
C LEU A 161 10.14 19.85 3.74
N ALA A 162 10.33 18.92 2.80
CA ALA A 162 11.41 18.98 1.83
C ALA A 162 11.28 20.21 0.92
N THR A 163 10.07 20.53 0.47
CA THR A 163 9.77 21.70 -0.38
C THR A 163 10.11 23.01 0.36
N ASP A 164 9.72 23.13 1.62
CA ASP A 164 10.01 24.33 2.40
C ASP A 164 11.50 24.48 2.70
N LYS A 165 12.20 23.37 2.94
CA LYS A 165 13.66 23.37 3.07
C LYS A 165 14.34 23.82 1.76
N ILE A 166 13.85 23.37 0.60
CA ILE A 166 14.36 23.78 -0.71
C ILE A 166 14.15 25.29 -0.91
N LYS A 167 12.97 25.82 -0.59
CA LYS A 167 12.71 27.28 -0.67
C LYS A 167 13.68 28.08 0.20
N SER A 168 13.94 27.62 1.43
CA SER A 168 14.92 28.24 2.32
C SER A 168 16.32 28.23 1.72
N VAL A 169 16.79 27.08 1.25
CA VAL A 169 18.12 26.93 0.63
C VAL A 169 18.24 27.80 -0.62
N GLN A 170 17.20 27.87 -1.45
CA GLN A 170 17.19 28.72 -2.63
C GLN A 170 17.36 30.21 -2.27
N GLY A 171 16.68 30.67 -1.21
CA GLY A 171 16.84 32.03 -0.69
C GLY A 171 18.29 32.31 -0.22
N GLU A 172 18.89 31.38 0.50
CA GLU A 172 20.30 31.47 0.92
C GLU A 172 21.25 31.54 -0.27
N LEU A 173 21.05 30.70 -1.30
CA LEU A 173 21.88 30.68 -2.51
C LEU A 173 21.79 31.98 -3.31
N ILE A 174 20.58 32.52 -3.51
CA ILE A 174 20.37 33.82 -4.19
C ILE A 174 21.10 34.93 -3.43
N THR A 175 21.01 34.91 -2.11
CA THR A 175 21.68 35.89 -1.24
C THR A 175 23.20 35.83 -1.39
N VAL A 176 23.79 34.62 -1.32
CA VAL A 176 25.23 34.42 -1.51
C VAL A 176 25.69 34.83 -2.90
N LEU A 177 24.94 34.49 -3.96
CA LEU A 177 25.28 34.86 -5.33
C LEU A 177 25.25 36.38 -5.54
N SER A 178 24.23 37.06 -5.03
CA SER A 178 24.08 38.52 -5.12
C SER A 178 25.24 39.24 -4.45
N ILE A 179 25.65 38.73 -3.29
CA ILE A 179 26.83 39.18 -2.55
C ILE A 179 28.11 39.01 -3.38
N PHE A 180 28.32 37.82 -3.96
CA PHE A 180 29.52 37.54 -4.73
C PHE A 180 29.64 38.46 -5.94
N ALA A 181 28.53 38.69 -6.64
CA ALA A 181 28.45 39.65 -7.73
C ALA A 181 28.80 41.07 -7.28
N ALA A 182 28.29 41.54 -6.13
CA ALA A 182 28.59 42.86 -5.59
C ALA A 182 30.08 43.05 -5.25
N ILE A 183 30.74 42.03 -4.67
CA ILE A 183 32.18 42.06 -4.40
C ILE A 183 32.96 42.16 -5.71
N VAL A 184 32.68 41.28 -6.68
CA VAL A 184 33.39 41.24 -7.96
C VAL A 184 33.24 42.57 -8.71
N MET A 185 32.03 43.14 -8.75
CA MET A 185 31.77 44.45 -9.35
C MET A 185 32.56 45.56 -8.65
N THR A 186 32.55 45.57 -7.31
CA THR A 186 33.27 46.63 -6.58
C THR A 186 34.78 46.49 -6.71
N PHE A 187 35.30 45.26 -6.68
CA PHE A 187 36.72 44.99 -6.88
C PHE A 187 37.17 45.41 -8.28
N SER A 188 36.44 45.01 -9.33
CA SER A 188 36.71 45.45 -10.70
C SER A 188 36.62 46.97 -10.85
N GLY A 189 35.61 47.60 -10.26
CA GLY A 189 35.47 49.06 -10.22
C GLY A 189 36.66 49.74 -9.53
N SER A 190 37.12 49.19 -8.41
CA SER A 190 38.26 49.72 -7.67
C SER A 190 39.58 49.64 -8.42
N LEU A 191 39.83 48.54 -9.14
CA LEU A 191 41.02 48.39 -9.98
C LEU A 191 41.01 49.38 -11.14
N ASN A 192 39.84 49.64 -11.74
CA ASN A 192 39.69 50.65 -12.79
C ASN A 192 39.97 52.07 -12.27
N VAL A 193 39.42 52.43 -11.11
CA VAL A 193 39.70 53.73 -10.47
C VAL A 193 41.18 53.86 -10.15
N LEU A 194 41.79 52.83 -9.56
CA LEU A 194 43.23 52.82 -9.25
C LEU A 194 44.08 52.98 -10.52
N GLY A 195 43.76 52.24 -11.59
CA GLY A 195 44.44 52.36 -12.89
C GLY A 195 44.34 53.76 -13.48
N ASN A 196 43.17 54.39 -13.40
CA ASN A 196 42.96 55.76 -13.88
C ASN A 196 43.72 56.80 -13.06
N VAL A 197 43.76 56.64 -11.73
CA VAL A 197 44.55 57.51 -10.85
C VAL A 197 46.03 57.38 -11.16
N LEU A 198 46.55 56.17 -11.33
CA LEU A 198 47.96 55.96 -11.70
C LEU A 198 48.29 56.58 -13.06
N ASN A 199 47.44 56.39 -14.08
CA ASN A 199 47.63 56.99 -15.39
C ASN A 199 47.61 58.53 -15.37
N GLY A 200 46.75 59.13 -14.54
CA GLY A 200 46.65 60.59 -14.40
C GLY A 200 47.82 61.25 -13.65
N THR A 201 48.73 60.47 -13.07
CA THR A 201 49.81 60.96 -12.20
C THR A 201 51.21 60.86 -12.78
N ALA A 202 51.33 60.65 -14.10
CA ALA A 202 52.59 60.43 -14.82
C ALA A 202 53.68 61.52 -14.61
N ASN A 203 53.32 62.73 -14.16
CA ASN A 203 54.24 63.86 -13.96
C ASN A 203 54.47 64.24 -12.48
N LEU A 204 54.02 63.42 -11.51
CA LEU A 204 54.25 63.68 -10.08
C LEU A 204 55.59 63.11 -9.59
N PRO A 205 56.28 63.79 -8.64
CA PRO A 205 57.48 63.23 -8.03
C PRO A 205 57.16 61.94 -7.27
N LEU A 206 58.07 60.96 -7.34
CA LEU A 206 57.88 59.59 -6.83
C LEU A 206 57.27 59.49 -5.42
N PRO A 207 57.66 60.30 -4.41
CA PRO A 207 57.04 60.22 -3.08
C PRO A 207 55.55 60.55 -3.09
N LYS A 208 55.09 61.50 -3.91
CA LYS A 208 53.65 61.83 -4.00
C LYS A 208 52.83 60.72 -4.66
N LEU A 209 53.44 59.98 -5.59
CA LEU A 209 52.82 58.84 -6.26
C LEU A 209 52.66 57.65 -5.29
N ILE A 210 53.72 57.35 -4.52
CA ILE A 210 53.73 56.27 -3.52
C ILE A 210 52.69 56.56 -2.43
N PHE A 211 52.64 57.80 -1.93
CA PHE A 211 51.61 58.23 -0.97
C PHE A 211 50.19 57.96 -1.48
N LEU A 212 49.88 58.35 -2.72
CA LEU A 212 48.56 58.18 -3.31
C LEU A 212 48.19 56.69 -3.49
N LEU A 213 49.16 55.86 -3.89
CA LEU A 213 48.98 54.42 -4.03
C LEU A 213 48.72 53.75 -2.67
N LEU A 214 49.47 54.13 -1.62
CA LEU A 214 49.26 53.63 -0.25
C LEU A 214 47.91 54.05 0.31
N LEU A 215 47.47 55.29 0.07
CA LEU A 215 46.15 55.78 0.47
C LEU A 215 45.03 55.01 -0.24
N CYS A 216 45.16 54.78 -1.55
CA CYS A 216 44.20 53.99 -2.31
C CYS A 216 44.15 52.54 -1.81
N GLY A 217 45.31 51.89 -1.67
CA GLY A 217 45.40 50.52 -1.12
C GLY A 217 44.76 50.39 0.26
N PHE A 218 44.98 51.36 1.16
CA PHE A 218 44.34 51.41 2.47
C PHE A 218 42.81 51.43 2.37
N ILE A 219 42.25 52.32 1.53
CA ILE A 219 40.79 52.41 1.33
C ILE A 219 40.24 51.09 0.78
N LEU A 220 40.91 50.50 -0.22
CA LEU A 220 40.45 49.28 -0.87
C LEU A 220 40.42 48.07 0.07
N ILE A 221 41.47 47.88 0.86
CA ILE A 221 41.53 46.76 1.80
C ILE A 221 40.47 46.88 2.89
N ASN A 222 40.27 48.08 3.45
CA ASN A 222 39.21 48.30 4.45
C ASN A 222 37.81 48.11 3.85
N PHE A 223 37.60 48.52 2.59
CA PHE A 223 36.33 48.31 1.91
C PHE A 223 36.04 46.83 1.63
N ILE A 224 37.02 46.07 1.13
CA ILE A 224 36.89 44.61 0.93
C ILE A 224 36.59 43.93 2.25
N PHE A 225 37.26 44.32 3.33
CA PHE A 225 37.00 43.77 4.65
C PHE A 225 35.59 44.10 5.17
N ALA A 226 35.12 45.33 4.99
CA ALA A 226 33.76 45.73 5.36
C ALA A 226 32.71 44.90 4.60
N MET A 227 32.91 44.69 3.29
CA MET A 227 32.05 43.81 2.49
C MET A 227 32.08 42.38 3.03
N MET A 228 33.26 41.80 3.24
CA MET A 228 33.40 40.47 3.81
C MET A 228 32.70 40.33 5.18
N TYR A 229 32.78 41.36 6.03
CA TYR A 229 32.05 41.40 7.29
C TYR A 229 30.52 41.40 7.12
N PHE A 230 29.98 42.17 6.18
CA PHE A 230 28.53 42.12 5.89
C PHE A 230 28.10 40.73 5.44
N ILE A 231 28.93 40.02 4.67
CA ILE A 231 28.67 38.65 4.23
C ILE A 231 28.67 37.68 5.40
N ALA A 232 29.65 37.81 6.30
CA ALA A 232 29.70 37.07 7.57
C ALA A 232 28.36 37.17 8.31
N LYS A 233 27.88 38.42 8.43
CA LYS A 233 26.69 38.76 9.20
C LYS A 233 25.41 38.25 8.54
N ILE A 234 25.30 38.33 7.22
CA ILE A 234 24.13 37.85 6.47
C ILE A 234 24.08 36.32 6.38
N THR A 235 25.24 35.67 6.20
CA THR A 235 25.35 34.20 6.13
C THR A 235 25.32 33.52 7.51
N GLY A 236 25.25 34.30 8.60
CA GLY A 236 25.31 33.79 9.96
C GLY A 236 26.65 33.13 10.32
N ARG A 237 27.69 33.32 9.50
CA ARG A 237 29.01 32.74 9.70
C ARG A 237 29.96 33.78 10.28
N ASN A 238 30.62 33.43 11.38
CA ASN A 238 31.60 34.32 12.00
C ASN A 238 32.93 34.30 11.22
N ILE A 239 33.33 35.45 10.67
CA ILE A 239 34.65 35.66 10.02
C ILE A 239 35.73 36.05 11.04
N TYR A 240 35.32 36.30 12.29
CA TYR A 240 36.25 36.54 13.39
C TYR A 240 37.00 35.26 13.76
N ALA A 241 38.28 35.40 14.11
CA ALA A 241 39.03 34.31 14.72
C ALA A 241 38.34 33.85 16.02
N ARG A 242 38.20 32.53 16.22
CA ARG A 242 37.60 31.96 17.43
C ARG A 242 38.47 32.32 18.65
N CYS A 243 37.83 32.80 19.71
CA CYS A 243 38.51 33.28 20.92
C CYS A 243 37.98 32.46 22.11
N GLU A 244 38.80 31.58 22.69
CA GLU A 244 38.41 30.65 23.78
C GLU A 244 38.72 31.19 25.21
N THR A 245 38.80 32.54 25.36
CA THR A 245 39.00 33.34 26.62
C THR A 245 40.48 33.49 27.10
N LEU A 246 40.94 34.47 27.92
CA LEU A 246 40.38 35.22 29.07
C LEU A 246 40.21 36.76 28.91
N ASP A 247 40.80 37.45 27.92
CA ASP A 247 40.51 38.89 27.63
C ASP A 247 39.83 39.11 26.27
N CYS A 248 39.05 38.10 25.89
CA CYS A 248 38.00 38.11 24.89
C CYS A 248 36.67 37.90 25.64
N THR A 249 36.39 38.66 26.70
CA THR A 249 35.16 38.55 27.49
C THR A 249 33.96 38.95 26.65
N CYS A 250 33.22 37.97 26.13
CA CYS A 250 31.82 38.10 25.77
C CYS A 250 31.13 36.87 26.36
N ILE A 251 30.93 36.89 27.68
CA ILE A 251 29.92 36.06 28.32
C ILE A 251 28.60 36.80 28.11
N ASP A 252 27.56 36.06 27.72
CA ASP A 252 26.25 36.58 27.40
C ASP A 252 25.76 37.59 28.47
N ASN A 253 25.36 38.78 28.00
CA ASN A 253 24.71 39.87 28.75
C ASN A 253 25.53 40.80 29.67
N ILE A 254 26.87 40.89 29.58
CA ILE A 254 27.63 41.99 30.24
C ILE A 254 28.54 42.75 29.25
N LYS A 255 28.49 44.09 29.27
CA LYS A 255 29.36 44.97 28.45
C LYS A 255 30.84 44.71 28.75
N PRO A 256 31.69 44.36 27.77
CA PRO A 256 33.08 44.03 28.07
C PRO A 256 33.94 45.27 28.37
N LYS A 257 34.75 45.22 29.43
CA LYS A 257 35.78 46.22 29.78
C LYS A 257 37.04 46.07 28.90
N CYS A 258 36.92 46.19 27.58
CA CYS A 258 38.10 46.19 26.69
C CYS A 258 38.17 47.48 25.87
N CYS A 259 39.38 48.03 25.71
CA CYS A 259 39.63 49.15 24.81
C CYS A 259 39.38 48.72 23.35
N GLY A 260 38.76 49.59 22.54
CA GLY A 260 38.26 49.25 21.20
C GLY A 260 39.34 48.67 20.25
N ILE A 261 40.57 49.17 20.35
CA ILE A 261 41.71 48.74 19.51
C ILE A 261 42.14 47.31 19.82
N VAL A 262 42.18 46.93 21.10
CA VAL A 262 42.58 45.57 21.55
C VAL A 262 41.57 44.53 21.07
N ARG A 263 40.28 44.91 20.97
CA ARG A 263 39.22 44.03 20.45
C ARG A 263 39.41 43.76 18.95
N VAL A 264 39.74 44.77 18.15
CA VAL A 264 40.00 44.60 16.71
C VAL A 264 41.25 43.76 16.49
N PHE A 265 42.32 44.01 17.25
CA PHE A 265 43.57 43.23 17.20
C PHE A 265 43.34 41.73 17.41
N LYS A 266 42.57 41.35 18.45
CA LYS A 266 42.37 39.93 18.80
C LYS A 266 41.38 39.21 17.88
N ARG A 267 40.34 39.91 17.40
CA ARG A 267 39.31 39.31 16.54
C ARG A 267 39.70 39.27 15.06
N LEU A 268 40.54 40.20 14.62
CA LEU A 268 40.94 40.40 13.22
C LEU A 268 42.45 40.71 13.12
N PRO A 269 43.32 39.79 13.56
CA PRO A 269 44.76 40.05 13.65
C PRO A 269 45.38 40.41 12.28
N TYR A 270 44.95 39.74 11.21
CA TYR A 270 45.50 39.95 9.86
C TYR A 270 45.24 41.37 9.31
N ILE A 271 44.02 41.88 9.43
CA ILE A 271 43.67 43.23 8.94
C ILE A 271 44.35 44.30 9.78
N PHE A 272 44.44 44.09 11.09
CA PHE A 272 45.13 45.02 11.96
C PHE A 272 46.60 45.17 11.59
N TRP A 273 47.33 44.05 11.48
CA TRP A 273 48.75 44.07 11.11
C TRP A 273 48.99 44.65 9.72
N LEU A 274 48.13 44.33 8.76
CA LEU A 274 48.24 44.84 7.40
C LEU A 274 47.97 46.37 7.33
N ASN A 275 46.94 46.87 8.02
CA ASN A 275 46.67 48.30 8.13
C ASN A 275 47.80 49.03 8.88
N ALA A 276 48.36 48.43 9.93
CA ALA A 276 49.50 48.99 10.66
C ALA A 276 50.75 49.07 9.79
N LEU A 277 51.01 48.05 8.96
CA LEU A 277 52.11 48.05 7.99
C LEU A 277 51.94 49.14 6.93
N ILE A 278 50.73 49.32 6.38
CA ILE A 278 50.45 50.39 5.42
C ILE A 278 50.63 51.76 6.06
N PHE A 279 50.18 51.94 7.31
CA PHE A 279 50.38 53.19 8.04
C PHE A 279 51.86 53.50 8.28
N LEU A 280 52.66 52.48 8.64
CA LEU A 280 54.12 52.62 8.76
C LEU A 280 54.75 53.02 7.42
N ALA A 281 54.33 52.40 6.31
CA ALA A 281 54.82 52.74 4.97
C ALA A 281 54.48 54.21 4.60
N ILE A 282 53.28 54.69 4.95
CA ILE A 282 52.90 56.10 4.77
C ILE A 282 53.81 57.03 5.58
N LEU A 283 54.13 56.70 6.83
CA LEU A 283 55.03 57.50 7.66
C LEU A 283 56.46 57.56 7.09
N VAL A 284 56.97 56.42 6.62
CA VAL A 284 58.29 56.36 5.97
C VAL A 284 58.31 57.23 4.71
N ASP A 285 57.26 57.17 3.89
CA ASP A 285 57.14 57.97 2.67
C ASP A 285 57.05 59.49 2.97
N ILE A 286 56.33 59.89 4.03
CA ILE A 286 56.30 61.28 4.50
C ILE A 286 57.69 61.74 4.99
N CYS A 287 58.39 60.91 5.77
CA CYS A 287 59.74 61.22 6.24
C CYS A 287 60.74 61.35 5.08
N LEU A 288 60.66 60.47 4.08
CA LEU A 288 61.47 60.55 2.86
C LEU A 288 61.14 61.83 2.06
N TYR A 289 59.86 62.18 1.94
CA TYR A 289 59.45 63.42 1.29
C TYR A 289 60.01 64.66 2.01
N LEU A 290 59.95 64.70 3.34
CA LEU A 290 60.51 65.80 4.14
C LEU A 290 62.05 65.87 4.04
N ALA A 291 62.74 64.72 4.08
CA ALA A 291 64.19 64.66 3.92
C ALA A 291 64.63 65.14 2.53
N ILE A 292 63.93 64.74 1.46
CA ILE A 292 64.19 65.21 0.09
C ILE A 292 63.91 66.71 -0.03
N LYS A 293 62.89 67.24 0.65
CA LYS A 293 62.55 68.67 0.67
C LYS A 293 63.50 69.52 1.50
N LEU A 294 64.16 68.96 2.53
CA LEU A 294 65.15 69.64 3.36
C LEU A 294 66.55 69.67 2.70
N ASN A 295 66.80 68.75 1.76
CA ASN A 295 68.09 68.59 1.08
C ASN A 295 68.14 69.25 -0.31
N ASN A 296 67.04 69.88 -0.74
CA ASN A 296 66.88 70.72 -1.93
C ASN A 296 66.52 72.14 -1.50
#